data_AF-A0A4R0SNG4-F1
#
_entry.id   AF-A0A4R0SNG4-F1
#
_cell.length_a   1.000
_cell.length_b   1.000
_cell.length_c   1.000
_cell.angle_alpha   90.00
_cell.angle_beta   90.00
_cell.angle_gamma   90.00
#
_symmetry.space_group_name_H-M   'P 1'
#
loop_
_entity.id
_entity.type
_entity.pdbx_description
1 polymer ?
#
loop_
_entity_poly.entity_id
_entity_poly.type
_entity_poly.pdbx_seq_one_letter_code
_entity_poly.pdbx_strand_id
1 'polypeptide(L)'
;MRRIVEAAGGILYRWKDDAEPTQASSPSAKSNIATDGTIIANTTDSDGETTAAHGASDAAPTPDPTQADSPAAVDNVLNRIELCIVHRPKYDDWSWPKGKVDPNESHRHAAVREIGEESGLPVELGPYLGDIEYPLSEEGRKQRHTKDRSADTKHIQFWMATPISAIDNLRRTHAFGPVHRADIGEIDEVLWLTPAEARKKLSHSTDKDILALFVDRVQEGALDAVPVIIVRHGKAEARKLWKGSDENRPITPRGAAAAYALNRELACFNPNRLATSPWVRCQETLEMFAWQTGRDMVHLDPLTEDAYAAAPDTAWECLLSEIEFALERRQPIAICMHRPVIGGMFGHLRSMCVAPSLSKRLIAKTPFMPTGTAVALFVTPTPHGPKIIDIQKVQPLVY
;
A
#
# COMPACT_ATOMS: atom_id res chain seq x y z
N MET A 1 -17.35 13.82 -30.70
CA MET A 1 -17.05 13.57 -29.28
C MET A 1 -16.03 12.45 -29.25
N ARG A 2 -14.80 12.71 -28.80
CA ARG A 2 -13.71 11.71 -28.77
C ARG A 2 -14.01 10.66 -27.72
N ARG A 3 -13.89 9.38 -28.05
CA ARG A 3 -14.03 8.30 -27.08
C ARG A 3 -12.67 8.03 -26.43
N ILE A 4 -12.67 7.91 -25.11
CA ILE A 4 -11.50 7.45 -24.34
C ILE A 4 -11.83 6.07 -23.79
N VAL A 5 -10.97 5.11 -24.07
CA VAL A 5 -11.00 3.78 -23.46
C VAL A 5 -10.08 3.83 -22.25
N GLU A 6 -10.67 3.78 -21.07
CA GLU A 6 -9.95 3.72 -19.80
C GLU A 6 -9.44 2.30 -19.53
N ALA A 7 -8.20 2.20 -19.10
CA ALA A 7 -7.52 0.95 -18.80
C ALA A 7 -6.57 1.13 -17.60
N ALA A 8 -6.16 0.03 -17.00
CA ALA A 8 -5.22 0.04 -15.89
C ALA A 8 -4.41 -1.25 -15.82
N GLY A 9 -3.24 -1.18 -15.20
CA GLY A 9 -2.35 -2.31 -15.03
C GLY A 9 -1.17 -1.97 -14.12
N GLY A 10 -0.08 -2.71 -14.24
CA GLY A 10 1.07 -2.46 -13.39
C GLY A 10 2.31 -3.26 -13.73
N ILE A 11 3.41 -2.85 -13.11
CA ILE A 11 4.65 -3.63 -13.08
C ILE A 11 4.62 -4.44 -11.79
N LEU A 12 4.29 -5.72 -11.94
CA LEU A 12 4.39 -6.71 -10.89
C LEU A 12 5.85 -7.13 -10.71
N TYR A 13 6.38 -7.04 -9.50
CA TYR A 13 7.77 -7.38 -9.19
C TYR A 13 7.88 -8.35 -8.00
N ARG A 14 8.99 -9.10 -7.94
CA ARG A 14 9.35 -9.96 -6.81
C ARG A 14 10.86 -9.96 -6.58
N TRP A 15 11.29 -10.31 -5.37
CA TRP A 15 12.69 -10.63 -5.09
C TRP A 15 13.04 -12.01 -5.67
N LYS A 16 14.27 -12.18 -6.15
CA LYS A 16 14.80 -13.51 -6.47
C LYS A 16 14.94 -14.32 -5.18
N ASP A 17 14.72 -15.64 -5.26
CA ASP A 17 14.62 -16.53 -4.09
C ASP A 17 15.85 -16.47 -3.14
N ASP A 18 17.04 -16.13 -3.65
CA ASP A 18 18.28 -15.97 -2.86
C ASP A 18 18.54 -14.54 -2.36
N ALA A 19 17.60 -13.61 -2.58
CA ALA A 19 17.82 -12.17 -2.46
C ALA A 19 16.79 -11.45 -1.58
N GLU A 20 15.83 -12.16 -0.98
CA GLU A 20 14.85 -11.53 -0.10
C GLU A 20 15.56 -10.93 1.14
N PRO A 21 15.32 -9.65 1.50
CA PRO A 21 15.82 -9.12 2.76
C PRO A 21 15.26 -9.97 3.91
N THR A 22 16.12 -10.41 4.84
CA THR A 22 15.71 -11.21 6.00
C THR A 22 14.52 -10.57 6.71
N GLN A 23 13.34 -11.17 6.55
CA GLN A 23 12.15 -10.78 7.30
C GLN A 23 12.40 -11.08 8.78
N ALA A 24 12.14 -10.11 9.66
CA ALA A 24 12.12 -10.37 11.10
C ALA A 24 11.00 -11.40 11.37
N SER A 25 11.39 -12.62 11.72
CA SER A 25 10.46 -13.68 12.06
C SER A 25 9.61 -13.25 13.26
N SER A 26 8.30 -13.15 13.06
CA SER A 26 7.37 -12.92 14.17
C SER A 26 7.38 -14.14 15.09
N PRO A 27 7.64 -14.01 16.40
CA PRO A 27 7.43 -15.13 17.31
C PRO A 27 5.94 -15.46 17.34
N SER A 28 5.64 -16.72 17.01
CA SER A 28 4.32 -17.32 17.22
C SER A 28 3.88 -17.05 18.67
N ALA A 29 2.78 -16.31 18.83
CA ALA A 29 2.12 -16.17 20.11
C ALA A 29 1.55 -17.54 20.52
N LYS A 30 2.36 -18.33 21.22
CA LYS A 30 1.85 -19.46 21.99
C LYS A 30 1.12 -18.90 23.20
N SER A 31 -0.21 -18.92 23.12
CA SER A 31 -1.09 -18.74 24.27
C SER A 31 -0.83 -19.87 25.27
N ASN A 32 -0.04 -19.60 26.31
CA ASN A 32 -0.02 -20.45 27.50
C ASN A 32 -0.98 -19.84 28.53
N ILE A 33 -2.14 -20.47 28.64
CA ILE A 33 -3.01 -20.36 29.81
C ILE A 33 -2.24 -20.96 30.98
N ALA A 34 -1.91 -20.16 31.98
CA ALA A 34 -1.39 -20.62 33.27
C ALA A 34 -2.44 -20.33 34.35
N THR A 35 -3.06 -21.40 34.82
CA THR A 35 -3.85 -21.47 36.05
C THR A 35 -2.93 -21.46 37.28
N ASP A 36 -3.37 -20.70 38.29
CA ASP A 36 -3.08 -20.76 39.72
C ASP A 36 -1.63 -20.73 40.26
N GLY A 37 -1.40 -19.66 41.04
CA GLY A 37 -0.98 -19.80 42.44
C GLY A 37 0.47 -20.19 42.73
N THR A 38 1.30 -19.22 43.13
CA THR A 38 1.91 -19.13 44.48
C THR A 38 3.03 -18.09 44.50
N ILE A 39 2.94 -17.21 45.49
CA ILE A 39 3.90 -16.18 45.89
C ILE A 39 5.12 -16.84 46.53
N ILE A 40 6.35 -16.53 46.10
CA ILE A 40 7.53 -16.49 46.98
C ILE A 40 8.43 -15.31 46.57
N ALA A 41 8.89 -14.58 47.58
CA ALA A 41 9.59 -13.31 47.54
C ALA A 41 11.12 -13.42 47.33
N ASN A 42 11.68 -12.27 46.96
CA ASN A 42 13.09 -11.84 46.85
C ASN A 42 14.11 -12.50 47.78
N THR A 43 15.34 -12.64 47.28
CA THR A 43 16.56 -12.18 47.99
C THR A 43 17.64 -11.74 47.00
N THR A 44 18.26 -10.62 47.33
CA THR A 44 19.45 -9.99 46.75
C THR A 44 20.73 -10.60 47.36
N ASP A 45 21.82 -10.66 46.60
CA ASP A 45 23.13 -9.99 46.91
C ASP A 45 24.36 -10.69 46.32
N SER A 46 25.36 -9.82 46.07
CA SER A 46 26.81 -10.00 46.07
C SER A 46 27.55 -10.36 44.78
N ASP A 47 28.09 -9.30 44.17
CA ASP A 47 29.52 -9.03 43.93
C ASP A 47 30.49 -10.23 43.80
N GLY A 48 31.15 -10.27 42.64
CA GLY A 48 32.29 -11.15 42.36
C GLY A 48 33.11 -10.62 41.19
N GLU A 49 34.04 -9.73 41.50
CA GLU A 49 35.05 -9.16 40.61
C GLU A 49 36.13 -10.23 40.27
N THR A 50 36.47 -10.45 39.00
CA THR A 50 37.75 -11.08 38.60
C THR A 50 38.11 -10.84 37.12
N THR A 51 39.09 -9.96 36.92
CA THR A 51 40.26 -10.02 36.01
C THR A 51 40.20 -10.73 34.64
N ALA A 52 40.27 -9.89 33.60
CA ALA A 52 41.06 -9.95 32.35
C ALA A 52 41.57 -11.29 31.76
N ALA A 53 41.24 -11.53 30.49
CA ALA A 53 42.16 -12.09 29.49
C ALA A 53 41.80 -11.61 28.07
N HIS A 54 42.81 -11.12 27.35
CA HIS A 54 42.76 -10.71 25.95
C HIS A 54 42.51 -11.89 25.00
N GLY A 55 41.55 -11.75 24.10
CA GLY A 55 41.40 -12.57 22.89
C GLY A 55 41.03 -11.66 21.73
N ALA A 56 41.96 -11.48 20.80
CA ALA A 56 41.74 -10.78 19.54
C ALA A 56 40.84 -11.64 18.63
N SER A 57 39.77 -11.05 18.09
CA SER A 57 39.06 -11.60 16.93
C SER A 57 38.96 -10.54 15.85
N ASP A 58 39.44 -10.87 14.66
CA ASP A 58 39.31 -10.10 13.43
C ASP A 58 37.86 -9.69 13.17
N ALA A 59 37.57 -8.40 13.31
CA ALA A 59 36.33 -7.81 12.82
C ALA A 59 36.51 -7.50 11.34
N ALA A 60 35.71 -8.15 10.50
CA ALA A 60 35.49 -7.74 9.11
C ALA A 60 35.04 -6.27 9.08
N PRO A 61 35.47 -5.46 8.10
CA PRO A 61 35.17 -4.04 8.09
C PRO A 61 33.66 -3.84 7.93
N THR A 62 33.08 -3.08 8.87
CA THR A 62 31.73 -2.53 8.77
C THR A 62 31.64 -1.64 7.52
N PRO A 63 30.66 -1.84 6.63
CA PRO A 63 30.52 -1.01 5.47
C PRO A 63 30.17 0.43 5.87
N ASP A 64 30.85 1.37 5.21
CA ASP A 64 30.70 2.81 5.38
C ASP A 64 29.26 3.25 5.02
N PRO A 65 28.54 3.99 5.89
CA PRO A 65 27.17 4.44 5.64
C PRO A 65 27.01 5.32 4.40
N THR A 66 28.12 5.82 3.83
CA THR A 66 28.12 6.71 2.67
C THR A 66 28.00 5.98 1.31
N GLN A 67 28.03 4.64 1.28
CA GLN A 67 27.85 3.87 0.04
C GLN A 67 26.38 3.57 -0.33
N ALA A 68 25.41 3.89 0.53
CA ALA A 68 24.01 3.57 0.31
C ALA A 68 23.37 4.28 -0.91
N ASP A 69 23.91 5.42 -1.33
CA ASP A 69 23.36 6.25 -2.42
C ASP A 69 24.20 6.23 -3.73
N SER A 70 25.07 5.22 -3.91
CA SER A 70 25.88 5.10 -5.13
C SER A 70 25.08 4.47 -6.29
N PRO A 71 25.25 4.88 -7.56
CA PRO A 71 24.62 4.23 -8.73
C PRO A 71 24.87 2.70 -8.80
N ALA A 72 26.02 2.25 -8.28
CA ALA A 72 26.36 0.83 -8.16
C ALA A 72 25.47 0.06 -7.16
N ALA A 73 24.89 0.71 -6.15
CA ALA A 73 23.96 0.10 -5.20
C ALA A 73 22.58 -0.13 -5.83
N VAL A 74 22.12 0.80 -6.67
CA VAL A 74 20.86 0.66 -7.42
C VAL A 74 20.96 -0.45 -8.47
N ASP A 75 22.06 -0.51 -9.23
CA ASP A 75 22.31 -1.58 -10.19
C ASP A 75 22.36 -2.96 -9.50
N ASN A 76 22.84 -3.02 -8.25
CA ASN A 76 22.84 -4.24 -7.45
C ASN A 76 21.40 -4.66 -7.07
N VAL A 77 20.56 -3.72 -6.63
CA VAL A 77 19.16 -4.01 -6.26
C VAL A 77 18.31 -4.41 -7.46
N LEU A 78 18.43 -3.72 -8.60
CA LEU A 78 17.67 -4.05 -9.81
C LEU A 78 17.97 -5.47 -10.32
N ASN A 79 19.20 -5.97 -10.14
CA ASN A 79 19.58 -7.34 -10.52
C ASN A 79 19.02 -8.41 -9.57
N ARG A 80 18.52 -8.01 -8.39
CA ARG A 80 17.97 -8.88 -7.35
C ARG A 80 16.45 -9.00 -7.40
N ILE A 81 15.80 -8.24 -8.28
CA ILE A 81 14.36 -8.31 -8.52
C ILE A 81 14.06 -8.84 -9.92
N GLU A 82 12.86 -9.39 -10.07
CA GLU A 82 12.28 -9.79 -11.35
C GLU A 82 10.95 -9.08 -11.55
N LEU A 83 10.64 -8.76 -12.81
CA LEU A 83 9.43 -8.11 -13.26
C LEU A 83 8.62 -9.08 -14.13
N CYS A 84 7.31 -9.11 -13.93
CA CYS A 84 6.39 -9.94 -14.68
C CYS A 84 5.97 -9.24 -15.98
N ILE A 85 6.20 -9.89 -17.12
CA ILE A 85 5.67 -9.49 -18.43
C ILE A 85 4.80 -10.60 -19.01
N VAL A 86 3.83 -10.23 -19.83
CA VAL A 86 2.89 -11.16 -20.47
C VAL A 86 3.02 -11.09 -21.98
N HIS A 87 2.85 -12.23 -22.64
CA HIS A 87 2.76 -12.34 -24.08
C HIS A 87 1.30 -12.37 -24.53
N ARG A 88 0.98 -11.63 -25.61
CA ARG A 88 -0.36 -11.62 -26.19
C ARG A 88 -0.32 -12.21 -27.61
N PRO A 89 -0.83 -13.43 -27.84
CA PRO A 89 -0.72 -14.10 -29.14
C PRO A 89 -1.45 -13.34 -30.26
N LYS A 90 -2.50 -12.59 -29.93
CA LYS A 90 -3.23 -11.73 -30.88
C LYS A 90 -2.33 -10.69 -31.58
N TYR A 91 -1.33 -10.19 -30.88
CA TYR A 91 -0.43 -9.14 -31.37
C TYR A 91 1.02 -9.61 -31.55
N ASP A 92 1.33 -10.83 -31.08
CA ASP A 92 2.70 -11.36 -30.99
C ASP A 92 3.63 -10.36 -30.28
N ASP A 93 3.18 -9.87 -29.12
CA ASP A 93 3.88 -8.82 -28.37
C ASP A 93 4.03 -9.10 -26.88
N TRP A 94 5.05 -8.48 -26.29
CA TRP A 94 5.37 -8.54 -24.88
C TRP A 94 5.10 -7.19 -24.25
N SER A 95 4.27 -7.18 -23.20
CA SER A 95 3.89 -5.95 -22.49
C SER A 95 3.71 -6.18 -20.99
N TRP A 96 3.52 -5.09 -20.25
CA TRP A 96 3.02 -5.16 -18.88
C TRP A 96 1.57 -5.63 -18.84
N PRO A 97 1.17 -6.37 -17.80
CA PRO A 97 -0.21 -6.78 -17.65
C PRO A 97 -1.13 -5.58 -17.42
N LYS A 98 -2.23 -5.51 -18.15
CA LYS A 98 -3.19 -4.40 -18.17
C LYS A 98 -4.44 -4.78 -18.96
N GLY A 99 -5.56 -4.20 -18.56
CA GLY A 99 -6.78 -4.28 -19.35
C GLY A 99 -7.74 -3.15 -19.06
N LYS A 100 -8.97 -3.32 -19.53
CA LYS A 100 -9.94 -2.23 -19.62
C LYS A 100 -10.66 -2.08 -18.29
N VAL A 101 -10.92 -0.83 -17.88
CA VAL A 101 -11.76 -0.56 -16.71
C VAL A 101 -13.20 -0.95 -17.03
N ASP A 102 -13.78 -1.77 -16.15
CA ASP A 102 -15.17 -2.22 -16.24
C ASP A 102 -16.16 -1.11 -15.84
N PRO A 103 -17.45 -1.24 -16.24
CA PRO A 103 -18.47 -0.35 -15.73
C PRO A 103 -18.49 -0.36 -14.21
N ASN A 104 -18.41 0.83 -13.62
CA ASN A 104 -18.42 1.04 -12.18
C ASN A 104 -17.21 0.48 -11.43
N GLU A 105 -16.09 0.40 -12.12
CA GLU A 105 -14.79 0.04 -11.58
C GLU A 105 -13.86 1.28 -11.55
N SER A 106 -12.97 1.33 -10.57
CA SER A 106 -11.91 2.34 -10.51
C SER A 106 -10.65 1.83 -11.21
N HIS A 107 -9.79 2.72 -11.71
CA HIS A 107 -8.52 2.31 -12.30
C HIS A 107 -7.65 1.47 -11.36
N ARG A 108 -7.64 1.76 -10.04
CA ARG A 108 -6.87 0.95 -9.09
C ARG A 108 -7.42 -0.47 -8.94
N HIS A 109 -8.75 -0.61 -8.93
CA HIS A 109 -9.40 -1.92 -8.85
C HIS A 109 -9.15 -2.71 -10.12
N ALA A 110 -9.31 -2.07 -11.28
CA ALA A 110 -8.98 -2.64 -12.58
C ALA A 110 -7.51 -3.07 -12.63
N ALA A 111 -6.56 -2.27 -12.14
CA ALA A 111 -5.14 -2.65 -12.12
C ALA A 111 -4.92 -3.98 -11.37
N VAL A 112 -5.47 -4.12 -10.16
CA VAL A 112 -5.31 -5.37 -9.37
C VAL A 112 -6.00 -6.54 -10.05
N ARG A 113 -7.21 -6.33 -10.57
CA ARG A 113 -7.97 -7.35 -11.29
C ARG A 113 -7.17 -7.82 -12.51
N GLU A 114 -6.86 -6.92 -13.44
CA GLU A 114 -6.17 -7.19 -14.71
C GLU A 114 -4.80 -7.84 -14.50
N ILE A 115 -4.00 -7.37 -13.53
CA ILE A 115 -2.75 -8.03 -13.18
C ILE A 115 -3.02 -9.48 -12.75
N GLY A 116 -4.05 -9.70 -11.93
CA GLY A 116 -4.47 -11.03 -11.47
C GLY A 116 -5.21 -11.88 -12.51
N GLU A 117 -5.71 -11.32 -13.61
CA GLU A 117 -6.27 -12.09 -14.71
C GLU A 117 -5.13 -12.60 -15.62
N GLU A 118 -4.25 -11.69 -16.03
CA GLU A 118 -3.23 -11.94 -17.05
C GLU A 118 -1.97 -12.64 -16.52
N SER A 119 -1.46 -12.27 -15.33
CA SER A 119 -0.34 -13.01 -14.68
C SER A 119 -0.82 -14.25 -13.91
N GLY A 120 -2.14 -14.32 -13.71
CA GLY A 120 -2.82 -14.58 -12.46
C GLY A 120 -2.07 -14.96 -11.19
N LEU A 121 -1.27 -14.02 -10.74
CA LEU A 121 -0.93 -13.90 -9.34
C LEU A 121 -1.84 -12.84 -8.70
N PRO A 122 -2.38 -13.10 -7.50
CA PRO A 122 -3.04 -12.06 -6.74
C PRO A 122 -1.99 -11.06 -6.24
N VAL A 123 -2.31 -9.77 -6.34
CA VAL A 123 -1.36 -8.71 -6.01
C VAL A 123 -1.93 -7.66 -5.06
N GLU A 124 -1.06 -6.91 -4.41
CA GLU A 124 -1.34 -5.63 -3.77
C GLU A 124 -0.64 -4.50 -4.51
N LEU A 125 -1.24 -3.31 -4.51
CA LEU A 125 -0.67 -2.14 -5.17
C LEU A 125 0.37 -1.44 -4.29
N GLY A 126 1.48 -1.10 -4.92
CA GLY A 126 2.52 -0.20 -4.46
C GLY A 126 2.32 1.25 -4.94
N PRO A 127 3.40 2.05 -4.95
CA PRO A 127 3.39 3.41 -5.50
C PRO A 127 2.87 3.49 -6.93
N TYR A 128 2.20 4.60 -7.24
CA TYR A 128 1.75 4.92 -8.60
C TYR A 128 2.95 5.26 -9.49
N LEU A 129 2.99 4.69 -10.70
CA LEU A 129 4.06 4.93 -11.68
C LEU A 129 3.74 6.13 -12.56
N GLY A 130 2.62 6.07 -13.29
CA GLY A 130 2.26 7.07 -14.28
C GLY A 130 1.18 6.59 -15.23
N ASP A 131 0.86 7.44 -16.19
CA ASP A 131 -0.15 7.23 -17.20
C ASP A 131 0.45 7.24 -18.61
N ILE A 132 -0.18 6.46 -19.49
CA ILE A 132 0.09 6.47 -20.94
C ILE A 132 -1.22 6.79 -21.64
N GLU A 133 -1.16 7.67 -22.65
CA GLU A 133 -2.26 7.88 -23.58
C GLU A 133 -1.80 7.72 -25.04
N TYR A 134 -2.51 6.92 -25.83
CA TYR A 134 -2.23 6.74 -27.27
C TYR A 134 -3.49 6.48 -28.10
N PRO A 135 -3.49 6.77 -29.43
CA PRO A 135 -4.61 6.45 -30.31
C PRO A 135 -4.89 4.95 -30.37
N LEU A 136 -6.16 4.55 -30.34
CA LEU A 136 -6.54 3.12 -30.40
C LEU A 136 -6.01 2.42 -31.66
N SER A 137 -5.86 3.15 -32.76
CA SER A 137 -5.28 2.66 -34.01
C SER A 137 -3.78 2.32 -33.94
N GLU A 138 -3.11 2.68 -32.85
CA GLU A 138 -1.69 2.39 -32.60
C GLU A 138 -1.51 1.23 -31.59
N GLU A 139 -2.59 0.55 -31.14
CA GLU A 139 -2.49 -0.68 -30.34
C GLU A 139 -1.77 -1.77 -31.15
N GLY A 140 -0.83 -2.48 -30.51
CA GLY A 140 0.03 -3.49 -31.16
C GLY A 140 1.21 -2.93 -31.97
N ARG A 141 1.38 -1.60 -32.10
CA ARG A 141 2.53 -1.01 -32.80
C ARG A 141 3.70 -0.66 -31.88
N LYS A 142 4.92 -1.02 -32.29
CA LYS A 142 6.18 -0.79 -31.55
C LYS A 142 6.44 0.68 -31.18
N GLN A 143 6.21 1.59 -32.13
CA GLN A 143 6.28 3.04 -31.93
C GLN A 143 4.87 3.60 -32.00
N ARG A 144 4.49 4.35 -30.96
CA ARG A 144 3.18 4.99 -30.86
C ARG A 144 3.37 6.49 -31.08
N HIS A 145 2.65 7.05 -32.03
CA HIS A 145 2.71 8.48 -32.33
C HIS A 145 1.43 9.16 -31.85
N THR A 146 1.60 10.32 -31.20
CA THR A 146 0.48 11.21 -30.90
C THR A 146 -0.04 11.78 -32.22
N LYS A 147 -1.18 11.29 -32.69
CA LYS A 147 -1.90 11.85 -33.85
C LYS A 147 -3.00 12.82 -33.39
N ASP A 148 -3.65 13.41 -34.38
CA ASP A 148 -4.77 14.35 -34.28
C ASP A 148 -5.65 14.17 -33.04
N ARG A 149 -5.98 15.28 -32.37
CA ARG A 149 -6.77 15.34 -31.12
C ARG A 149 -8.21 14.85 -31.29
N SER A 150 -8.62 14.50 -32.51
CA SER A 150 -9.92 13.95 -32.86
C SER A 150 -10.01 12.42 -32.72
N ALA A 151 -8.88 11.72 -32.64
CA ALA A 151 -8.85 10.25 -32.62
C ALA A 151 -9.26 9.66 -31.27
N ASP A 152 -9.98 8.53 -31.30
CA ASP A 152 -10.26 7.75 -30.10
C ASP A 152 -8.94 7.26 -29.49
N THR A 153 -8.81 7.41 -28.17
CA THR A 153 -7.60 7.04 -27.43
C THR A 153 -7.84 6.01 -26.37
N LYS A 154 -6.74 5.36 -25.98
CA LYS A 154 -6.63 4.54 -24.80
C LYS A 154 -5.79 5.28 -23.77
N HIS A 155 -6.33 5.45 -22.57
CA HIS A 155 -5.64 6.03 -21.43
C HIS A 155 -5.46 4.93 -20.38
N ILE A 156 -4.22 4.71 -19.94
CA ILE A 156 -3.85 3.60 -19.07
C ILE A 156 -3.11 4.14 -17.87
N GLN A 157 -3.51 3.73 -16.67
CA GLN A 157 -2.81 4.03 -15.43
C GLN A 157 -2.02 2.83 -14.92
N PHE A 158 -0.78 3.05 -14.47
CA PHE A 158 0.12 1.99 -14.00
C PHE A 158 0.55 2.17 -12.55
N TRP A 159 0.65 1.04 -11.86
CA TRP A 159 1.17 0.94 -10.49
C TRP A 159 2.35 -0.03 -10.41
N MET A 160 3.20 0.15 -9.41
CA MET A 160 4.00 -0.97 -8.91
C MET A 160 3.07 -1.96 -8.20
N ALA A 161 3.37 -3.25 -8.25
CA ALA A 161 2.59 -4.26 -7.54
C ALA A 161 3.47 -5.41 -7.04
N THR A 162 3.08 -6.02 -5.93
CA THR A 162 3.74 -7.19 -5.33
C THR A 162 2.77 -8.35 -5.21
N PRO A 163 3.21 -9.61 -5.42
CA PRO A 163 2.36 -10.77 -5.17
C PRO A 163 1.99 -10.86 -3.69
N ILE A 164 0.76 -11.28 -3.41
CA ILE A 164 0.32 -11.58 -2.04
C ILE A 164 0.17 -13.09 -1.85
N SER A 165 0.21 -13.53 -0.59
CA SER A 165 0.05 -14.94 -0.25
C SER A 165 -1.34 -15.46 -0.66
N ALA A 166 -1.44 -16.77 -0.91
CA ALA A 166 -2.73 -17.41 -1.19
C ALA A 166 -3.73 -17.25 -0.02
N ILE A 167 -3.22 -17.19 1.23
CA ILE A 167 -4.05 -16.99 2.43
C ILE A 167 -4.60 -15.57 2.47
N ASP A 168 -3.76 -14.56 2.22
CA ASP A 168 -4.21 -13.16 2.18
C ASP A 168 -5.21 -12.94 1.04
N ASN A 169 -4.95 -13.56 -0.12
CA ASN A 169 -5.89 -13.50 -1.24
C ASN A 169 -7.25 -14.15 -0.88
N LEU A 170 -7.24 -15.33 -0.27
CA LEU A 170 -8.47 -16.00 0.18
C LEU A 170 -9.26 -15.10 1.13
N ARG A 171 -8.60 -14.53 2.15
CA ARG A 171 -9.21 -13.58 3.10
C ARG A 171 -9.78 -12.34 2.39
N ARG A 172 -9.07 -11.81 1.40
CA ARG A 172 -9.47 -10.59 0.70
C ARG A 172 -10.62 -10.79 -0.29
N THR A 173 -10.83 -12.00 -0.80
CA THR A 173 -11.76 -12.31 -1.92
C THR A 173 -13.12 -11.64 -1.79
N HIS A 174 -13.77 -11.70 -0.63
CA HIS A 174 -15.10 -11.10 -0.44
C HIS A 174 -15.11 -9.57 -0.46
N ALA A 175 -14.03 -8.93 -0.01
CA ALA A 175 -13.91 -7.48 -0.03
C ALA A 175 -13.52 -6.95 -1.41
N PHE A 176 -12.66 -7.66 -2.14
CA PHE A 176 -12.21 -7.27 -3.48
C PHE A 176 -13.24 -7.63 -4.57
N GLY A 177 -13.65 -8.89 -4.63
CA GLY A 177 -14.43 -9.45 -5.73
C GLY A 177 -13.70 -10.58 -6.45
N PRO A 178 -14.37 -11.23 -7.42
CA PRO A 178 -13.77 -12.31 -8.19
C PRO A 178 -12.69 -11.78 -9.15
N VAL A 179 -11.69 -12.62 -9.41
CA VAL A 179 -10.68 -12.43 -10.46
C VAL A 179 -10.62 -13.73 -11.25
N HIS A 180 -10.79 -13.64 -12.57
CA HIS A 180 -10.82 -14.79 -13.45
C HIS A 180 -9.54 -14.84 -14.28
N ARG A 181 -8.96 -16.02 -14.49
CA ARG A 181 -7.78 -16.14 -15.35
C ARG A 181 -8.14 -15.75 -16.79
N ALA A 182 -7.25 -15.01 -17.44
CA ALA A 182 -7.31 -14.77 -18.88
C ALA A 182 -7.29 -16.11 -19.63
N ASP A 183 -7.95 -16.16 -20.79
CA ASP A 183 -7.93 -17.33 -21.65
C ASP A 183 -6.63 -17.41 -22.46
N ILE A 184 -6.30 -18.60 -22.96
CA ILE A 184 -5.08 -18.81 -23.75
C ILE A 184 -5.04 -17.98 -25.05
N GLY A 185 -6.20 -17.51 -25.53
CA GLY A 185 -6.29 -16.62 -26.68
C GLY A 185 -5.92 -15.16 -26.38
N GLU A 186 -5.98 -14.77 -25.10
CA GLU A 186 -5.59 -13.44 -24.62
C GLU A 186 -4.15 -13.42 -24.13
N ILE A 187 -3.78 -14.35 -23.23
CA ILE A 187 -2.42 -14.53 -22.70
C ILE A 187 -2.02 -16.01 -22.80
N ASP A 188 -0.92 -16.29 -23.50
CA ASP A 188 -0.39 -17.66 -23.63
C ASP A 188 0.94 -17.88 -22.89
N GLU A 189 1.66 -16.81 -22.53
CA GLU A 189 2.94 -16.89 -21.82
C GLU A 189 3.11 -15.77 -20.79
N VAL A 190 3.73 -16.12 -19.65
CA VAL A 190 4.12 -15.18 -18.59
C VAL A 190 5.58 -15.40 -18.25
N LEU A 191 6.38 -14.34 -18.25
CA LEU A 191 7.81 -14.39 -17.92
C LEU A 191 8.15 -13.46 -16.76
N TRP A 192 9.13 -13.91 -15.97
CA TRP A 192 9.80 -13.11 -14.94
C TRP A 192 11.22 -12.81 -15.40
N LEU A 193 11.55 -11.53 -15.50
CA LEU A 193 12.83 -11.06 -16.04
C LEU A 193 13.42 -9.95 -15.17
N THR A 194 14.73 -9.81 -15.14
CA THR A 194 15.33 -8.60 -14.55
C THR A 194 14.87 -7.34 -15.30
N PRO A 195 14.91 -6.14 -14.67
CA PRO A 195 14.60 -4.89 -15.35
C PRO A 195 15.39 -4.69 -16.66
N ALA A 196 16.67 -5.11 -16.69
CA ALA A 196 17.51 -5.00 -17.87
C ALA A 196 17.05 -5.92 -19.02
N GLU A 197 16.62 -7.15 -18.70
CA GLU A 197 16.07 -8.11 -19.67
C GLU A 197 14.67 -7.69 -20.14
N ALA A 198 13.80 -7.25 -19.22
CA ALA A 198 12.48 -6.73 -19.53
C ALA A 198 12.56 -5.56 -20.52
N ARG A 199 13.49 -4.60 -20.32
CA ARG A 199 13.71 -3.49 -21.26
C ARG A 199 14.02 -3.95 -22.70
N LYS A 200 14.73 -5.08 -22.85
CA LYS A 200 15.05 -5.67 -24.15
C LYS A 200 13.86 -6.42 -24.74
N LYS A 201 13.08 -7.11 -23.91
CA LYS A 201 11.97 -7.98 -24.31
C LYS A 201 10.68 -7.22 -24.65
N LEU A 202 10.39 -6.12 -23.94
CA LEU A 202 9.19 -5.29 -24.17
C LEU A 202 9.10 -4.80 -25.62
N SER A 203 7.95 -5.02 -26.24
CA SER A 203 7.71 -4.70 -27.65
C SER A 203 7.49 -3.21 -27.89
N HIS A 204 6.89 -2.49 -26.93
CA HIS A 204 6.45 -1.11 -27.11
C HIS A 204 7.34 -0.12 -26.38
N SER A 205 7.65 1.00 -27.04
CA SER A 205 8.39 2.13 -26.45
C SER A 205 7.73 2.66 -25.17
N THR A 206 6.41 2.82 -25.16
CA THR A 206 5.67 3.33 -23.99
C THR A 206 5.81 2.43 -22.77
N ASP A 207 5.90 1.11 -22.94
CA ASP A 207 6.09 0.19 -21.80
C ASP A 207 7.52 0.32 -21.23
N LYS A 208 8.50 0.71 -22.06
CA LYS A 208 9.86 1.02 -21.62
C LYS A 208 9.92 2.36 -20.89
N ASP A 209 9.06 3.31 -21.24
CA ASP A 209 8.93 4.57 -20.51
C ASP A 209 8.36 4.32 -19.09
N ILE A 210 7.35 3.46 -18.96
CA ILE A 210 6.85 3.03 -17.64
C ILE A 210 7.91 2.26 -16.84
N LEU A 211 8.74 1.45 -17.51
CA LEU A 211 9.89 0.81 -16.85
C LEU A 211 10.91 1.83 -16.31
N ALA A 212 11.13 2.95 -17.01
CA ALA A 212 11.99 4.01 -16.51
C ALA A 212 11.41 4.62 -15.22
N LEU A 213 10.11 4.92 -15.20
CA LEU A 213 9.42 5.40 -14.00
C LEU A 213 9.51 4.38 -12.85
N PHE A 214 9.42 3.08 -13.13
CA PHE A 214 9.63 2.04 -12.12
C PHE A 214 11.04 2.10 -11.53
N VAL A 215 12.07 2.25 -12.36
CA VAL A 215 13.46 2.39 -11.90
C VAL A 215 13.63 3.63 -11.03
N ASP A 216 13.03 4.76 -11.42
CA ASP A 216 13.04 5.99 -10.62
C ASP A 216 12.39 5.74 -9.24
N ARG A 217 11.25 5.03 -9.19
CA ARG A 217 10.63 4.66 -7.91
C ARG A 217 11.50 3.75 -7.05
N VAL A 218 12.21 2.79 -7.65
CA VAL A 218 13.15 1.94 -6.91
C VAL A 218 14.25 2.79 -6.27
N GLN A 219 14.79 3.78 -6.99
CA GLN A 219 15.78 4.72 -6.45
C GLN A 219 15.25 5.58 -5.31
N GLU A 220 13.94 5.87 -5.31
CA GLU A 220 13.24 6.57 -4.22
C GLU A 220 12.95 5.66 -3.00
N GLY A 221 13.37 4.39 -3.00
CA GLY A 221 13.14 3.45 -1.91
C GLY A 221 11.78 2.75 -1.94
N ALA A 222 11.13 2.68 -3.12
CA ALA A 222 9.79 2.10 -3.25
C ALA A 222 9.70 0.59 -3.00
N LEU A 223 10.80 -0.16 -3.10
CA LEU A 223 10.81 -1.60 -2.82
C LEU A 223 10.62 -1.93 -1.32
N ASP A 224 10.90 -0.96 -0.45
CA ASP A 224 10.73 -1.06 1.00
C ASP A 224 9.48 -0.31 1.49
N ALA A 225 8.70 0.27 0.56
CA ALA A 225 7.56 1.07 0.91
C ALA A 225 6.35 0.22 1.30
N VAL A 226 5.75 0.53 2.44
CA VAL A 226 4.54 -0.11 2.96
C VAL A 226 3.37 0.87 2.88
N PRO A 227 2.17 0.44 2.45
CA PRO A 227 0.98 1.29 2.47
C PRO A 227 0.44 1.48 3.89
N VAL A 228 0.37 2.74 4.32
CA VAL A 228 -0.33 3.21 5.52
C VAL A 228 -1.57 3.99 5.07
N ILE A 229 -2.75 3.42 5.30
CA ILE A 229 -4.00 3.93 4.77
C ILE A 229 -4.79 4.65 5.86
N ILE A 230 -4.90 5.97 5.74
CA ILE A 230 -5.70 6.79 6.63
C ILE A 230 -7.13 6.83 6.10
N VAL A 231 -8.09 6.33 6.89
CA VAL A 231 -9.52 6.31 6.55
C VAL A 231 -10.24 7.34 7.39
N ARG A 232 -10.98 8.25 6.75
CA ARG A 232 -11.93 9.10 7.48
C ARG A 232 -13.24 8.37 7.62
N HIS A 233 -13.78 8.31 8.84
CA HIS A 233 -15.06 7.64 9.10
C HIS A 233 -16.18 8.08 8.14
N GLY A 234 -17.12 7.17 7.88
CA GLY A 234 -18.31 7.38 7.07
C GLY A 234 -19.21 8.50 7.60
N LYS A 235 -20.17 8.94 6.81
CA LYS A 235 -21.11 9.98 7.23
C LYS A 235 -21.89 9.51 8.48
N ALA A 236 -21.67 10.19 9.60
CA ALA A 236 -22.32 9.93 10.88
C ALA A 236 -23.59 10.74 11.11
N GLU A 237 -24.40 10.28 12.07
CA GLU A 237 -25.58 11.02 12.54
C GLU A 237 -25.19 12.46 12.93
N ALA A 238 -26.14 13.38 12.80
CA ALA A 238 -25.86 14.78 13.15
C ALA A 238 -25.74 14.92 14.67
N ARG A 239 -24.68 15.59 15.15
CA ARG A 239 -24.46 15.94 16.58
C ARG A 239 -25.72 16.43 17.28
N LYS A 240 -26.49 17.30 16.62
CA LYS A 240 -27.69 17.92 17.17
C LYS A 240 -28.91 16.99 17.28
N LEU A 241 -28.94 15.90 16.51
CA LEU A 241 -30.07 14.97 16.45
C LEU A 241 -29.81 13.70 17.28
N TRP A 242 -28.54 13.36 17.50
CA TRP A 242 -28.15 12.21 18.31
C TRP A 242 -28.39 12.46 19.80
N LYS A 243 -29.09 11.54 20.47
CA LYS A 243 -29.46 11.64 21.90
C LYS A 243 -28.52 10.89 22.85
N GLY A 244 -27.58 10.10 22.32
CA GLY A 244 -26.58 9.38 23.12
C GLY A 244 -25.27 10.16 23.27
N SER A 245 -24.24 9.53 23.85
CA SER A 245 -22.89 10.09 23.91
C SER A 245 -22.24 10.16 22.51
N ASP A 246 -21.31 11.12 22.30
CA ASP A 246 -20.65 11.31 20.99
C ASP A 246 -19.84 10.08 20.57
N GLU A 247 -19.23 9.38 21.54
CA GLU A 247 -18.48 8.13 21.35
C GLU A 247 -19.33 7.00 20.72
N ASN A 248 -20.63 6.95 21.05
CA ASN A 248 -21.58 5.94 20.59
C ASN A 248 -22.36 6.36 19.34
N ARG A 249 -22.04 7.52 18.76
CA ARG A 249 -22.77 8.03 17.59
C ARG A 249 -22.45 7.20 16.34
N PRO A 250 -23.45 6.57 15.70
CA PRO A 250 -23.23 5.68 14.56
C PRO A 250 -23.10 6.42 13.23
N ILE A 251 -22.66 5.68 12.22
CA ILE A 251 -22.80 6.05 10.81
C ILE A 251 -24.26 6.00 10.37
N THR A 252 -24.63 6.93 9.50
CA THR A 252 -25.93 6.92 8.80
C THR A 252 -26.00 5.75 7.82
N PRO A 253 -27.19 5.34 7.32
CA PRO A 253 -27.31 4.35 6.25
C PRO A 253 -26.49 4.69 5.00
N ARG A 254 -26.40 5.98 4.63
CA ARG A 254 -25.53 6.44 3.53
C ARG A 254 -24.05 6.33 3.88
N GLY A 255 -23.69 6.53 5.15
CA GLY A 255 -22.34 6.32 5.66
C GLY A 255 -21.94 4.85 5.56
N ALA A 256 -22.84 3.93 5.91
CA ALA A 256 -22.64 2.48 5.77
C ALA A 256 -22.49 2.06 4.31
N ALA A 257 -23.32 2.58 3.40
CA ALA A 257 -23.18 2.32 1.96
C ALA A 257 -21.83 2.81 1.41
N ALA A 258 -21.38 4.00 1.83
CA ALA A 258 -20.08 4.52 1.42
C ALA A 258 -18.91 3.72 2.01
N ALA A 259 -19.00 3.30 3.27
CA ALA A 259 -18.02 2.42 3.91
C ALA A 259 -17.92 1.07 3.18
N TYR A 260 -19.07 0.44 2.91
CA TYR A 260 -19.13 -0.81 2.13
C TYR A 260 -18.49 -0.67 0.74
N ALA A 261 -18.81 0.41 0.02
CA ALA A 261 -18.23 0.67 -1.30
C ALA A 261 -16.72 0.97 -1.24
N LEU A 262 -16.21 1.48 -0.12
CA LEU A 262 -14.79 1.74 0.08
C LEU A 262 -13.98 0.43 0.23
N ASN A 263 -14.61 -0.67 0.68
CA ASN A 263 -13.94 -1.95 0.94
C ASN A 263 -13.15 -2.47 -0.27
N ARG A 264 -13.75 -2.45 -1.48
CA ARG A 264 -13.07 -2.92 -2.70
C ARG A 264 -11.83 -2.10 -3.04
N GLU A 265 -11.85 -0.82 -2.70
CA GLU A 265 -10.77 0.12 -2.95
C GLU A 265 -9.63 -0.07 -1.93
N LEU A 266 -9.96 -0.32 -0.66
CA LEU A 266 -8.99 -0.68 0.38
C LEU A 266 -8.33 -2.03 0.08
N ALA A 267 -9.11 -2.99 -0.40
CA ALA A 267 -8.64 -4.33 -0.75
C ALA A 267 -7.51 -4.30 -1.80
N CYS A 268 -7.44 -3.27 -2.65
CA CYS A 268 -6.37 -3.11 -3.63
C CYS A 268 -4.97 -3.02 -2.99
N PHE A 269 -4.89 -2.59 -1.73
CA PHE A 269 -3.65 -2.44 -0.97
C PHE A 269 -3.45 -3.55 0.08
N ASN A 270 -4.35 -4.54 0.13
CA ASN A 270 -4.28 -5.69 1.05
C ASN A 270 -3.97 -5.33 2.54
N PRO A 271 -4.67 -4.36 3.16
CA PRO A 271 -4.45 -4.03 4.56
C PRO A 271 -4.73 -5.25 5.44
N ASN A 272 -3.66 -5.80 6.02
CA ASN A 272 -3.69 -7.02 6.83
C ASN A 272 -3.60 -6.73 8.34
N ARG A 273 -3.41 -5.44 8.69
CA ARG A 273 -3.64 -4.84 10.00
C ARG A 273 -4.73 -3.77 9.90
N LEU A 274 -5.69 -3.81 10.82
CA LEU A 274 -6.74 -2.80 10.93
C LEU A 274 -6.66 -2.13 12.30
N ALA A 275 -6.74 -0.80 12.30
CA ALA A 275 -6.81 -0.02 13.52
C ALA A 275 -7.87 1.07 13.40
N THR A 276 -8.39 1.52 14.54
CA THR A 276 -9.50 2.48 14.56
C THR A 276 -9.52 3.24 15.87
N SER A 277 -9.99 4.50 15.84
CA SER A 277 -10.52 5.11 17.06
C SER A 277 -11.63 4.22 17.64
N PRO A 278 -11.74 4.08 18.98
CA PRO A 278 -12.77 3.28 19.63
C PRO A 278 -14.19 3.84 19.47
N TRP A 279 -14.38 5.02 18.87
CA TRP A 279 -15.72 5.59 18.67
C TRP A 279 -16.49 4.86 17.56
N VAL A 280 -17.76 4.59 17.81
CA VAL A 280 -18.62 3.70 17.00
C VAL A 280 -18.58 4.03 15.52
N ARG A 281 -18.71 5.30 15.14
CA ARG A 281 -18.61 5.71 13.72
C ARG A 281 -17.33 5.31 13.01
N CYS A 282 -16.19 5.25 13.71
CA CYS A 282 -14.92 4.78 13.14
C CYS A 282 -14.91 3.27 13.01
N GLN A 283 -15.36 2.54 14.05
CA GLN A 283 -15.49 1.08 14.04
C GLN A 283 -16.40 0.62 12.89
N GLU A 284 -17.64 1.13 12.82
CA GLU A 284 -18.63 0.77 11.79
C GLU A 284 -18.15 1.08 10.36
N THR A 285 -17.18 1.99 10.19
CA THR A 285 -16.61 2.30 8.86
C THR A 285 -15.72 1.16 8.35
N LEU A 286 -15.03 0.44 9.23
CA LEU A 286 -14.15 -0.68 8.87
C LEU A 286 -14.73 -2.05 9.21
N GLU A 287 -15.81 -2.11 9.99
CA GLU A 287 -16.39 -3.35 10.51
C GLU A 287 -16.70 -4.37 9.40
N MET A 288 -17.32 -3.94 8.30
CA MET A 288 -17.62 -4.85 7.20
C MET A 288 -16.33 -5.39 6.55
N PHE A 289 -15.31 -4.55 6.37
CA PHE A 289 -14.04 -4.96 5.80
C PHE A 289 -13.33 -5.96 6.73
N ALA A 290 -13.31 -5.67 8.04
CA ALA A 290 -12.79 -6.54 9.09
C ALA A 290 -13.47 -7.92 9.05
N TRP A 291 -14.80 -7.94 8.98
CA TRP A 291 -15.58 -9.19 8.86
C TRP A 291 -15.27 -9.96 7.58
N GLN A 292 -15.25 -9.29 6.41
CA GLN A 292 -14.98 -9.93 5.13
C GLN A 292 -13.58 -10.55 5.06
N THR A 293 -12.61 -9.92 5.73
CA THR A 293 -11.19 -10.32 5.71
C THR A 293 -10.77 -11.19 6.90
N GLY A 294 -11.65 -11.38 7.88
CA GLY A 294 -11.34 -12.08 9.13
C GLY A 294 -10.19 -11.42 9.91
N ARG A 295 -10.13 -10.08 9.89
CA ARG A 295 -9.09 -9.28 10.56
C ARG A 295 -9.70 -8.56 11.76
N ASP A 296 -9.03 -8.64 12.90
CA ASP A 296 -9.43 -7.88 14.08
C ASP A 296 -9.08 -6.39 13.93
N MET A 297 -9.87 -5.54 14.58
CA MET A 297 -9.61 -4.09 14.65
C MET A 297 -8.94 -3.75 15.98
N VAL A 298 -7.76 -3.15 15.92
CA VAL A 298 -7.07 -2.60 17.09
C VAL A 298 -7.67 -1.24 17.44
N HIS A 299 -8.08 -1.07 18.69
CA HIS A 299 -8.59 0.21 19.18
C HIS A 299 -7.45 1.11 19.65
N LEU A 300 -7.44 2.33 19.13
CA LEU A 300 -6.43 3.35 19.42
C LEU A 300 -7.08 4.51 20.17
N ASP A 301 -7.14 4.42 21.50
CA ASP A 301 -7.75 5.42 22.38
C ASP A 301 -7.16 6.84 22.21
N PRO A 302 -5.83 7.01 21.99
CA PRO A 302 -5.25 8.34 21.72
C PRO A 302 -5.80 9.03 20.47
N LEU A 303 -6.43 8.29 19.54
CA LEU A 303 -6.97 8.82 18.30
C LEU A 303 -8.45 9.22 18.37
N THR A 304 -9.06 9.26 19.57
CA THR A 304 -10.38 9.88 19.77
C THR A 304 -10.31 11.41 19.62
N GLU A 305 -11.45 12.08 19.36
CA GLU A 305 -11.44 13.55 19.30
C GLU A 305 -11.08 14.18 20.65
N ASP A 306 -11.54 13.58 21.75
CA ASP A 306 -11.31 14.08 23.11
C ASP A 306 -9.85 13.88 23.55
N ALA A 307 -9.27 12.70 23.29
CA ALA A 307 -7.86 12.45 23.60
C ALA A 307 -6.94 13.35 22.77
N TYR A 308 -7.22 13.53 21.47
CA TYR A 308 -6.46 14.45 20.63
C TYR A 308 -6.58 15.90 21.07
N ALA A 309 -7.77 16.34 21.52
CA ALA A 309 -7.96 17.69 22.03
C ALA A 309 -7.18 17.94 23.34
N ALA A 310 -7.02 16.91 24.17
CA ALA A 310 -6.27 16.98 25.42
C ALA A 310 -4.74 16.87 25.24
N ALA A 311 -4.29 15.96 24.37
CA ALA A 311 -2.89 15.61 24.17
C ALA A 311 -2.59 15.27 22.69
N PRO A 312 -2.45 16.28 21.81
CA PRO A 312 -2.24 16.05 20.37
C PRO A 312 -0.91 15.33 20.07
N ASP A 313 0.14 15.55 20.87
CA ASP A 313 1.43 14.88 20.70
C ASP A 313 1.34 13.37 20.97
N THR A 314 0.55 12.95 21.97
CA THR A 314 0.29 11.53 22.24
C THR A 314 -0.46 10.85 21.11
N ALA A 315 -1.38 11.56 20.44
CA ALA A 315 -2.05 11.05 19.25
C ALA A 315 -1.06 10.88 18.07
N TRP A 316 -0.09 11.79 17.94
CA TRP A 316 0.97 11.68 16.95
C TRP A 316 1.90 10.50 17.24
N GLU A 317 2.37 10.34 18.48
CA GLU A 317 3.19 9.19 18.91
C GLU A 317 2.48 7.86 18.64
N CYS A 318 1.17 7.79 18.89
CA CYS A 318 0.35 6.63 18.57
C CYS A 318 0.33 6.31 17.06
N LEU A 319 0.10 7.32 16.21
CA LEU A 319 0.13 7.11 14.76
C LEU A 319 1.54 6.72 14.26
N LEU A 320 2.59 7.37 14.77
CA LEU A 320 3.96 7.08 14.39
C LEU A 320 4.33 5.64 14.76
N SER A 321 3.95 5.16 15.94
CA SER A 321 4.17 3.77 16.35
C SER A 321 3.49 2.76 15.42
N GLU A 322 2.28 3.06 14.93
CA GLU A 322 1.59 2.20 13.94
C GLU A 322 2.28 2.24 12.56
N ILE A 323 2.86 3.38 12.17
CA ILE A 323 3.67 3.49 10.94
C ILE A 323 4.95 2.67 11.08
N GLU A 324 5.66 2.78 12.20
CA GLU A 324 6.89 2.03 12.48
C GLU A 324 6.60 0.53 12.54
N PHE A 325 5.51 0.12 13.21
CA PHE A 325 5.07 -1.27 13.22
C PHE A 325 4.81 -1.80 11.81
N ALA A 326 4.10 -1.03 10.97
CA ALA A 326 3.82 -1.41 9.59
C ALA A 326 5.10 -1.59 8.77
N LEU A 327 6.10 -0.73 8.95
CA LEU A 327 7.40 -0.82 8.30
C LEU A 327 8.20 -2.03 8.77
N GLU A 328 8.35 -2.21 10.09
CA GLU A 328 9.10 -3.31 10.69
C GLU A 328 8.55 -4.68 10.29
N ARG A 329 7.23 -4.81 10.21
CA ARG A 329 6.54 -6.05 9.85
C ARG A 329 6.31 -6.20 8.34
N ARG A 330 6.58 -5.15 7.56
CA ARG A 330 6.17 -5.06 6.14
C ARG A 330 4.69 -5.40 5.94
N GLN A 331 3.84 -4.80 6.78
CA GLN A 331 2.41 -5.08 6.86
C GLN A 331 1.58 -3.84 6.51
N PRO A 332 0.87 -3.86 5.36
CA PRO A 332 -0.15 -2.87 5.04
C PRO A 332 -1.16 -2.64 6.18
N ILE A 333 -1.39 -1.37 6.53
CA ILE A 333 -2.32 -1.00 7.61
C ILE A 333 -3.40 -0.04 7.13
N ALA A 334 -4.64 -0.22 7.61
CA ALA A 334 -5.70 0.77 7.50
C ALA A 334 -6.13 1.29 8.89
N ILE A 335 -6.16 2.62 9.05
CA ILE A 335 -6.44 3.31 10.32
C ILE A 335 -7.63 4.25 10.17
N CYS A 336 -8.74 3.98 10.85
CA CYS A 336 -9.91 4.87 10.84
C CYS A 336 -9.82 5.97 11.90
N MET A 337 -9.93 7.23 11.47
CA MET A 337 -9.74 8.43 12.30
C MET A 337 -10.82 9.50 12.09
N HIS A 338 -10.84 10.48 13.00
CA HIS A 338 -11.73 11.64 12.95
C HIS A 338 -11.09 12.80 12.18
N ARG A 339 -11.91 13.64 11.55
CA ARG A 339 -11.45 14.82 10.79
C ARG A 339 -10.46 15.74 11.54
N PRO A 340 -10.71 16.17 12.79
CA PRO A 340 -9.78 17.07 13.48
C PRO A 340 -8.43 16.40 13.76
N VAL A 341 -8.45 15.12 14.14
CA VAL A 341 -7.24 14.29 14.36
C VAL A 341 -6.44 14.18 13.07
N ILE A 342 -7.09 13.80 11.95
CA ILE A 342 -6.47 13.74 10.62
C ILE A 342 -5.81 15.07 10.25
N GLY A 343 -6.43 16.21 10.58
CA GLY A 343 -5.85 17.52 10.35
C GLY A 343 -4.52 17.75 11.07
N GLY A 344 -4.43 17.34 12.35
CA GLY A 344 -3.20 17.35 13.12
C GLY A 344 -2.14 16.42 12.54
N MET A 345 -2.53 15.16 12.27
CA MET A 345 -1.64 14.16 11.70
C MET A 345 -1.08 14.60 10.34
N PHE A 346 -1.89 15.22 9.48
CA PHE A 346 -1.42 15.77 8.20
C PHE A 346 -0.36 16.86 8.38
N GLY A 347 -0.39 17.61 9.49
CA GLY A 347 0.67 18.56 9.83
C GLY A 347 2.03 17.88 9.96
N HIS A 348 2.10 16.78 10.71
CA HIS A 348 3.32 15.99 10.88
C HIS A 348 3.67 15.21 9.59
N LEU A 349 2.72 14.52 8.96
CA LEU A 349 2.97 13.72 7.76
C LEU A 349 3.49 14.58 6.58
N ARG A 350 3.15 15.86 6.52
CA ARG A 350 3.70 16.78 5.51
C ARG A 350 5.22 16.97 5.63
N SER A 351 5.80 16.90 6.84
CA SER A 351 7.25 16.97 7.03
C SER A 351 7.96 15.64 6.73
N MET A 352 7.21 14.54 6.69
CA MET A 352 7.71 13.21 6.28
C MET A 352 7.72 13.01 4.77
N CYS A 353 7.04 13.85 3.99
CA CYS A 353 7.04 13.75 2.53
C CYS A 353 8.42 14.04 1.94
N VAL A 354 8.90 13.20 1.04
CA VAL A 354 10.21 13.38 0.36
C VAL A 354 10.24 14.60 -0.57
N ALA A 355 9.09 15.09 -1.00
CA ALA A 355 8.98 16.23 -1.91
C ALA A 355 7.89 17.24 -1.49
N PRO A 356 8.12 18.56 -1.69
CA PRO A 356 7.10 19.59 -1.47
C PRO A 356 5.84 19.42 -2.34
N SER A 357 5.96 18.84 -3.53
CA SER A 357 4.82 18.50 -4.39
C SER A 357 3.91 17.47 -3.74
N LEU A 358 4.50 16.49 -3.06
CA LEU A 358 3.80 15.42 -2.37
C LEU A 358 3.10 15.95 -1.11
N SER A 359 3.79 16.76 -0.30
CA SER A 359 3.19 17.36 0.90
C SER A 359 1.98 18.24 0.60
N LYS A 360 1.93 18.89 -0.57
CA LYS A 360 0.75 19.65 -1.04
C LYS A 360 -0.49 18.78 -1.28
N ARG A 361 -0.34 17.47 -1.50
CA ARG A 361 -1.47 16.53 -1.67
C ARG A 361 -2.17 16.23 -0.34
N LEU A 362 -1.48 16.36 0.79
CA LEU A 362 -2.06 16.36 2.13
C LEU A 362 -2.62 17.74 2.42
N ILE A 363 -3.94 17.90 2.34
CA ILE A 363 -4.59 19.20 2.45
C ILE A 363 -4.29 19.81 3.83
N ALA A 364 -3.77 21.04 3.87
CA ALA A 364 -3.39 21.71 5.12
C ALA A 364 -4.54 22.48 5.80
N LYS A 365 -5.76 22.42 5.24
CA LYS A 365 -6.94 23.18 5.71
C LYS A 365 -8.18 22.31 5.69
N THR A 366 -9.14 22.64 6.55
CA THR A 366 -10.46 21.99 6.55
C THR A 366 -11.18 22.22 5.20
N PRO A 367 -11.90 21.21 4.65
CA PRO A 367 -12.14 19.87 5.19
C PRO A 367 -11.09 18.87 4.69
N PHE A 368 -9.94 18.76 5.40
CA PHE A 368 -8.71 18.01 5.11
C PHE A 368 -8.84 16.77 4.21
N MET A 369 -9.96 16.07 4.37
CA MET A 369 -10.34 14.91 3.61
C MET A 369 -11.87 14.74 3.66
N PRO A 370 -12.58 14.40 2.56
CA PRO A 370 -14.02 14.11 2.59
C PRO A 370 -14.40 12.91 3.49
N THR A 371 -15.62 12.88 4.04
CA THR A 371 -16.13 11.74 4.84
C THR A 371 -16.17 10.46 4.02
N GLY A 372 -15.88 9.30 4.63
CA GLY A 372 -15.97 8.01 3.97
C GLY A 372 -14.99 7.83 2.81
N THR A 373 -13.83 8.51 2.87
CA THR A 373 -12.74 8.33 1.90
C THR A 373 -11.49 7.84 2.62
N ALA A 374 -10.47 7.42 1.88
CA ALA A 374 -9.15 7.07 2.40
C ALA A 374 -8.02 7.82 1.67
N VAL A 375 -6.84 7.87 2.27
CA VAL A 375 -5.58 8.25 1.63
C VAL A 375 -4.57 7.16 1.95
N ALA A 376 -4.07 6.48 0.93
CA ALA A 376 -2.97 5.52 1.05
C ALA A 376 -1.64 6.26 0.95
N LEU A 377 -0.81 6.16 1.98
CA LEU A 377 0.53 6.73 2.05
C LEU A 377 1.52 5.59 1.85
N PHE A 378 2.42 5.70 0.88
CA PHE A 378 3.51 4.74 0.73
C PHE A 378 4.70 5.25 1.52
N VAL A 379 4.98 4.57 2.62
CA VAL A 379 5.99 4.97 3.59
C VAL A 379 7.18 4.02 3.48
N THR A 380 8.39 4.55 3.38
CA THR A 380 9.64 3.79 3.32
C THR A 380 10.51 4.11 4.54
N PRO A 381 11.26 3.15 5.11
CA PRO A 381 12.17 3.42 6.21
C PRO A 381 13.41 4.18 5.70
N THR A 382 13.90 5.13 6.49
CA THR A 382 15.19 5.80 6.23
C THR A 382 16.00 5.91 7.52
N PRO A 383 17.32 6.15 7.46
CA PRO A 383 18.14 6.39 8.65
C PRO A 383 17.67 7.56 9.53
N HIS A 384 16.85 8.46 8.97
CA HIS A 384 16.28 9.63 9.66
C HIS A 384 14.78 9.46 9.98
N GLY A 385 14.30 8.22 10.02
CA GLY A 385 12.92 7.86 10.28
C GLY A 385 12.07 7.67 9.01
N PRO A 386 10.78 7.34 9.18
CA PRO A 386 9.89 7.05 8.06
C PRO A 386 9.71 8.23 7.09
N LYS A 387 9.68 7.95 5.78
CA LYS A 387 9.42 8.97 4.73
C LYS A 387 8.30 8.54 3.79
N ILE A 388 7.47 9.50 3.38
CA ILE A 388 6.35 9.27 2.45
C ILE A 388 6.84 9.59 1.03
N ILE A 389 6.73 8.61 0.13
CA ILE A 389 7.21 8.70 -1.28
C ILE A 389 6.07 8.76 -2.29
N ASP A 390 4.87 8.29 -1.92
CA ASP A 390 3.66 8.43 -2.72
C ASP A 390 2.41 8.56 -1.83
N ILE A 391 1.36 9.20 -2.37
CA ILE A 391 0.10 9.49 -1.69
C ILE A 391 -1.04 9.25 -2.66
N GLN A 392 -1.89 8.28 -2.43
CA GLN A 392 -3.02 7.99 -3.32
C GLN A 392 -4.34 8.30 -2.62
N LYS A 393 -5.16 9.16 -3.23
CA LYS A 393 -6.54 9.37 -2.77
C LYS A 393 -7.35 8.14 -3.13
N VAL A 394 -8.12 7.65 -2.17
CA VAL A 394 -8.97 6.47 -2.30
C VAL A 394 -10.40 6.91 -1.99
N GLN A 395 -11.29 6.74 -2.95
CA GLN A 395 -12.67 7.20 -2.83
C GLN A 395 -13.58 6.05 -3.22
N PRO A 396 -14.68 5.84 -2.47
CA PRO A 396 -15.64 4.83 -2.86
C PRO A 396 -16.38 5.27 -4.12
N LEU A 397 -16.70 4.29 -4.98
CA LEU A 397 -17.65 4.48 -6.07
C LEU A 397 -19.05 4.21 -5.53
N VAL A 398 -19.69 5.26 -4.99
CA VAL A 398 -21.09 5.22 -4.52
C VAL A 398 -21.96 5.89 -5.57
N TYR A 399 -22.88 5.13 -6.15
CA TYR A 399 -23.87 5.60 -7.12
C TYR A 399 -25.09 6.21 -6.43
#